data_AF-A0A6A6KDN6-F1
#
_entry.id   AF-A0A6A6KDN6-F1
#
_cell.length_a   1.000
_cell.length_b   1.000
_cell.length_c   1.000
_cell.angle_alpha   90.00
_cell.angle_beta   90.00
_cell.angle_gamma   90.00
#
_symmetry.space_group_name_H-M   'P 1'
#
loop_
_entity.id
_entity.type
_entity.pdbx_description
1 polymer ?
#
loop_
_entity_poly.entity_id
_entity_poly.type
_entity_poly.pdbx_seq_one_letter_code
_entity_poly.pdbx_strand_id
1 'polypeptide(L)'
;MLSVGDKSALVPGGIRIGSPVMTTSGFTEKEFVATADYIREGVQITIEAKKSVSGSKLQDFLKFVASLDFSLKDKVSDLQTRVEALTTQFPIPGASRFGIGT
;
A
#
# COMPACT_ATOMS: atom_id res chain seq x y z
N MET A 1 3.19 -11.43 -19.56
CA MET A 1 4.15 -12.47 -19.14
C MET A 1 3.72 -12.94 -17.76
N LEU A 2 3.33 -14.21 -17.64
CA LEU A 2 2.94 -14.82 -16.36
C LEU A 2 4.20 -15.03 -15.51
N SER A 3 4.14 -14.76 -14.20
CA SER A 3 5.26 -15.06 -13.30
C SER A 3 5.31 -16.56 -13.03
N VAL A 4 6.50 -17.12 -12.81
CA VAL A 4 6.68 -18.57 -12.57
C VAL A 4 5.90 -18.97 -11.32
N GLY A 5 4.83 -19.76 -11.50
CA GLY A 5 3.95 -20.26 -10.42
C GLY A 5 2.50 -19.78 -10.45
N ASP A 6 2.15 -18.80 -11.30
CA ASP A 6 0.79 -18.29 -11.40
C ASP A 6 -0.14 -19.28 -12.11
N LYS A 7 -1.21 -19.73 -11.42
CA LYS A 7 -2.28 -20.55 -12.03
C LYS A 7 -3.18 -19.76 -12.98
N SER A 8 -3.15 -18.42 -12.94
CA SER A 8 -3.97 -17.53 -13.77
C SER A 8 -3.33 -16.16 -13.94
N ALA A 9 -3.41 -15.58 -15.14
CA ALA A 9 -2.96 -14.21 -15.42
C ALA A 9 -3.79 -13.14 -14.71
N LEU A 10 -5.04 -13.49 -14.37
CA LEU A 10 -6.00 -12.58 -13.77
C LEU A 10 -5.83 -12.47 -12.25
N VAL A 11 -5.08 -13.40 -11.64
CA VAL A 11 -4.78 -13.40 -10.20
C VAL A 11 -3.27 -13.60 -10.04
N PRO A 12 -2.49 -12.52 -10.20
CA PRO A 12 -1.04 -12.60 -10.04
C PRO A 12 -0.70 -12.96 -8.59
N GLY A 13 0.27 -13.86 -8.40
CA GLY A 13 0.73 -14.30 -7.08
C GLY A 13 1.75 -13.37 -6.41
N GLY A 14 2.12 -12.25 -7.05
CA GLY A 14 3.16 -11.35 -6.57
C GLY A 14 2.91 -9.87 -6.88
N ILE A 15 3.65 -9.02 -6.18
CA ILE A 15 3.60 -7.55 -6.30
C ILE A 15 4.96 -7.07 -6.83
N ARG A 16 4.94 -6.14 -7.80
CA ARG A 16 6.15 -5.47 -8.29
C ARG A 16 6.31 -4.12 -7.60
N ILE A 17 7.45 -3.90 -6.96
CA ILE A 17 7.81 -2.65 -6.28
C ILE A 17 9.03 -2.05 -6.98
N GLY A 18 9.05 -0.73 -7.17
CA GLY A 18 10.15 -0.02 -7.82
C GLY A 18 10.56 1.23 -7.03
N SER A 19 11.87 1.46 -6.94
CA SER A 19 12.48 2.63 -6.31
C SER A 19 12.60 3.92 -7.14
N PRO A 20 12.57 3.94 -8.50
CA PRO A 20 13.01 5.12 -9.29
C PRO A 20 12.36 6.46 -8.92
N VAL A 21 11.04 6.48 -8.67
CA VAL A 21 10.32 7.71 -8.32
C VAL A 21 10.71 8.18 -6.92
N MET A 22 10.79 7.26 -5.96
CA MET A 22 11.13 7.56 -4.57
C MET A 22 12.57 8.05 -4.43
N THR A 23 13.53 7.43 -5.14
CA THR A 23 14.92 7.90 -5.18
C THR A 23 15.05 9.26 -5.85
N THR A 24 14.26 9.54 -6.89
CA THR A 24 14.25 10.87 -7.54
C THR A 24 13.70 11.94 -6.59
N SER A 25 12.75 11.59 -5.71
CA SER A 25 12.24 12.46 -4.64
C SER A 25 13.18 12.61 -3.44
N GLY A 26 14.28 11.83 -3.37
CA GLY A 26 15.29 11.94 -2.32
C GLY A 26 15.25 10.87 -1.23
N PHE A 27 14.51 9.77 -1.41
CA PHE A 27 14.54 8.64 -0.48
C PHE A 27 15.93 8.01 -0.42
N THR A 28 16.40 7.73 0.80
CA THR A 28 17.63 6.97 1.07
C THR A 28 17.29 5.55 1.53
N GLU A 29 18.31 4.72 1.77
CA GLU A 29 18.17 3.36 2.27
C GLU A 29 17.32 3.29 3.53
N LYS A 30 17.43 4.29 4.42
CA LYS A 30 16.67 4.35 5.67
C LYS A 30 15.16 4.41 5.39
N GLU A 31 14.74 5.25 4.46
CA GLU A 31 13.32 5.36 4.12
C GLU A 31 12.82 4.15 3.33
N PHE A 32 13.69 3.47 2.56
CA PHE A 32 13.35 2.20 1.94
C PHE A 32 13.14 1.07 2.95
N VAL A 33 13.91 1.03 4.05
CA VAL A 33 13.65 0.09 5.16
C VAL A 33 12.27 0.38 5.77
N ALA A 34 11.97 1.64 6.09
CA ALA A 34 10.66 2.02 6.62
C ALA A 34 9.52 1.68 5.64
N THR A 35 9.73 1.89 4.34
CA THR A 35 8.78 1.52 3.29
C THR A 35 8.55 0.01 3.25
N ALA A 36 9.61 -0.80 3.38
CA ALA A 36 9.50 -2.26 3.43
C ALA A 36 8.70 -2.73 4.66
N ASP A 37 8.91 -2.08 5.82
CA ASP A 37 8.14 -2.36 7.03
C ASP A 37 6.65 -2.03 6.86
N TYR A 38 6.32 -0.89 6.22
CA TYR A 38 4.94 -0.54 5.90
C TYR A 38 4.29 -1.53 4.92
N ILE A 39 5.03 -1.99 3.91
CA ILE A 39 4.55 -3.03 2.98
C ILE A 39 4.26 -4.33 3.75
N ARG A 40 5.18 -4.75 4.62
CA ARG A 40 5.01 -5.94 5.45
C ARG A 40 3.78 -5.82 6.35
N GLU A 41 3.58 -4.67 6.97
CA GLU A 41 2.42 -4.39 7.81
C GLU A 41 1.11 -4.44 7.01
N GLY A 42 1.06 -3.82 5.83
CA GLY A 42 -0.10 -3.88 4.93
C GLY A 42 -0.44 -5.31 4.49
N VAL A 43 0.58 -6.13 4.21
CA VAL A 43 0.38 -7.57 3.91
C VAL A 43 -0.21 -8.31 5.12
N GLN A 44 0.25 -8.01 6.34
CA GLN A 44 -0.30 -8.62 7.56
C GLN A 44 -1.77 -8.24 7.78
N ILE A 45 -2.12 -6.96 7.62
CA ILE A 45 -3.51 -6.49 7.68
C ILE A 45 -4.36 -7.22 6.62
N THR A 46 -3.83 -7.38 5.40
CA THR A 46 -4.54 -8.09 4.32
C THR A 46 -4.79 -9.56 4.66
N ILE A 47 -3.80 -10.24 5.25
CA ILE A 47 -3.94 -11.63 5.72
C ILE A 47 -4.99 -11.74 6.83
N GLU A 48 -4.98 -10.81 7.78
CA GLU A 48 -5.96 -10.74 8.87
C GLU A 48 -7.37 -10.50 8.32
N ALA A 49 -7.53 -9.52 7.43
CA ALA A 49 -8.80 -9.24 6.75
C ALA A 49 -9.31 -10.48 6.00
N LYS A 50 -8.44 -11.19 5.28
CA LYS A 50 -8.81 -12.38 4.51
C LYS A 50 -9.34 -13.51 5.39
N LYS A 51 -8.83 -13.65 6.62
CA LYS A 51 -9.35 -14.64 7.59
C LYS A 51 -10.75 -14.32 8.09
N SER A 52 -11.13 -13.04 8.08
CA SER A 52 -12.45 -12.56 8.51
C SER A 52 -13.52 -12.65 7.42
N VAL A 53 -13.13 -12.95 6.18
CA VAL A 53 -14.06 -13.10 5.05
C VAL A 53 -14.52 -14.56 4.97
N SER A 54 -15.83 -14.77 4.89
CA SER A 54 -16.43 -16.11 4.78
C SER A 54 -16.32 -16.72 3.37
N GLY A 55 -16.14 -15.89 2.34
CA GLY A 55 -16.02 -16.30 0.93
C GLY A 55 -14.59 -16.49 0.44
N SER A 56 -14.39 -17.40 -0.53
CA SER A 56 -13.09 -17.66 -1.16
C SER A 56 -12.82 -16.79 -2.40
N LYS A 57 -13.80 -16.00 -2.85
CA LYS A 57 -13.69 -15.16 -4.05
C LYS A 57 -13.14 -13.78 -3.72
N LEU A 58 -12.36 -13.22 -4.64
CA LEU A 58 -11.84 -11.85 -4.52
C LEU A 58 -12.97 -10.81 -4.37
N GLN A 59 -14.11 -11.01 -5.04
CA GLN A 59 -15.26 -10.11 -4.92
C GLN A 59 -15.83 -10.04 -3.51
N ASP A 60 -15.82 -11.15 -2.76
CA ASP A 60 -16.31 -11.19 -1.38
C ASP A 60 -15.37 -10.40 -0.47
N PHE A 61 -14.06 -10.57 -0.69
CA PHE A 61 -13.04 -9.78 0.01
C PHE A 61 -13.18 -8.28 -0.28
N LEU A 62 -13.35 -7.87 -1.54
CA LEU A 62 -13.54 -6.46 -1.92
C LEU A 62 -14.79 -5.85 -1.29
N LYS A 63 -15.89 -6.59 -1.22
CA LYS A 63 -17.12 -6.14 -0.53
C LYS A 63 -16.91 -5.99 0.97
N PHE A 64 -16.16 -6.92 1.59
CA PHE A 64 -15.86 -6.86 3.02
C PHE A 64 -15.00 -5.65 3.39
N VAL A 65 -13.90 -5.39 2.66
CA VAL A 65 -13.04 -4.23 2.96
C VAL A 65 -13.73 -2.89 2.71
N ALA A 66 -14.76 -2.86 1.85
CA ALA A 66 -15.57 -1.68 1.58
C ALA A 66 -16.78 -1.53 2.53
N SER A 67 -17.08 -2.51 3.38
CA SER A 67 -18.22 -2.46 4.28
C SER A 67 -17.94 -1.61 5.51
N LEU A 68 -19.02 -1.16 6.17
CA LEU A 68 -18.92 -0.47 7.46
C LEU A 68 -18.45 -1.41 8.58
N ASP A 69 -18.63 -2.73 8.41
CA ASP A 69 -18.25 -3.77 9.37
C ASP A 69 -16.75 -4.14 9.28
N PHE A 70 -15.98 -3.45 8.45
CA PHE A 70 -14.55 -3.70 8.32
C PHE A 70 -13.80 -3.31 9.60
N SER A 71 -13.61 -4.28 10.48
CA SER A 71 -13.03 -4.10 11.81
C SER A 71 -11.56 -3.65 11.84
N LEU A 72 -10.84 -3.73 10.71
CA LEU A 72 -9.44 -3.32 10.62
C LEU A 72 -9.27 -1.92 10.01
N LYS A 73 -10.37 -1.18 9.82
CA LYS A 73 -10.35 0.16 9.22
C LYS A 73 -9.38 1.11 9.94
N ASP A 74 -9.34 1.06 11.26
CA ASP A 74 -8.46 1.93 12.06
C ASP A 74 -6.98 1.59 11.84
N LYS A 75 -6.63 0.29 11.72
CA LYS A 75 -5.25 -0.13 11.39
C LYS A 75 -4.83 0.36 10.01
N VAL A 76 -5.73 0.29 9.03
CA VAL A 76 -5.47 0.81 7.68
C VAL A 76 -5.30 2.33 7.70
N SER A 77 -6.15 3.04 8.45
CA SER A 77 -6.07 4.50 8.59
C SER A 77 -4.76 4.94 9.26
N ASP A 78 -4.34 4.27 10.33
CA ASP A 78 -3.07 4.56 11.01
C ASP A 78 -1.88 4.33 10.07
N LEU A 79 -1.84 3.19 9.36
CA LEU A 79 -0.79 2.90 8.40
C LEU A 79 -0.76 3.95 7.28
N GLN A 80 -1.93 4.35 6.76
CA GLN A 80 -2.02 5.43 5.78
C GLN A 80 -1.42 6.73 6.32
N THR A 81 -1.80 7.15 7.53
CA THR A 81 -1.28 8.37 8.16
C THR A 81 0.24 8.33 8.31
N ARG A 82 0.82 7.18 8.72
CA ARG A 82 2.27 7.03 8.84
C ARG A 82 3.00 7.03 7.48
N VAL A 83 2.39 6.42 6.46
CA VAL A 83 2.91 6.47 5.08
C VAL A 83 2.92 7.91 4.57
N GLU A 84 1.81 8.63 4.72
CA GLU A 84 1.68 10.03 4.31
C GLU A 84 2.69 10.93 5.04
N ALA A 85 2.83 10.75 6.36
CA ALA A 85 3.81 11.48 7.17
C ALA A 85 5.25 11.21 6.71
N LEU A 86 5.59 10.01 6.25
CA LEU A 86 6.89 9.72 5.66
C LEU A 86 7.04 10.43 4.30
N THR A 87 6.06 10.30 3.40
CA THR A 87 6.18 10.79 2.02
C THR A 87 6.13 12.30 1.89
N THR A 88 5.38 12.99 2.77
CA THR A 88 5.22 14.46 2.75
C THR A 88 6.50 15.23 3.11
N GLN A 89 7.50 14.54 3.67
CA GLN A 89 8.82 15.12 3.92
C GLN A 89 9.64 15.32 2.63
N PHE A 90 9.25 14.68 1.53
CA PHE A 90 9.98 14.71 0.27
C PHE A 90 9.28 15.56 -0.78
N PRO A 91 10.02 16.35 -1.58
CA PRO A 91 9.43 17.15 -2.64
C PRO A 91 8.86 16.25 -3.75
N ILE A 92 7.71 16.66 -4.29
CA ILE A 92 7.10 16.03 -5.46
C ILE A 92 7.73 16.65 -6.72
N PRO A 93 8.48 15.88 -7.54
CA PRO A 93 9.06 16.40 -8.77
C PRO A 93 7.95 16.86 -9.73
N GLY A 94 8.01 18.10 -10.20
CA GLY A 94 7.01 18.67 -11.11
C GLY A 94 5.80 19.33 -10.44
N ALA A 95 5.67 19.26 -9.11
CA ALA A 95 4.76 20.14 -8.39
C ALA A 95 5.43 21.51 -8.26
N SER A 96 5.04 22.46 -9.12
CA SER A 96 5.26 23.88 -8.85
C SER A 96 4.80 24.14 -7.42
N ARG A 97 5.64 24.73 -6.56
CA ARG A 97 5.16 25.32 -5.30
C ARG A 97 4.08 26.31 -5.69
N PHE A 98 2.82 25.91 -5.65
CA PHE A 98 1.73 26.86 -5.61
C PHE A 98 1.91 27.58 -4.29
N GLY A 99 2.50 28.78 -4.37
CA GLY A 99 2.41 29.76 -3.32
C GLY A 99 0.93 29.99 -3.07
N ILE A 100 0.40 29.35 -2.04
CA ILE A 100 -0.74 29.89 -1.34
C ILE A 100 -0.10 30.94 -0.44
N GLY A 101 -0.05 32.17 -0.95
CA GLY A 101 0.20 33.32 -0.12
C GLY A 101 -0.85 33.34 0.98
N THR A 102 -0.39 33.34 2.22
CA THR A 102 -1.05 34.12 3.27
C THR A 102 -0.74 35.58 3.04
#